data_AF-A0A382SEE9-F1
#
_entry.id   AF-A0A382SEE9-F1
#
_cell.length_a   1.000
_cell.length_b   1.000
_cell.length_c   1.000
_cell.angle_alpha   90.00
_cell.angle_beta   90.00
_cell.angle_gamma   90.00
#
_symmetry.space_group_name_H-M   'P 1'
#
loop_
_entity.id
_entity.type
_entity.pdbx_description
1 polymer ?
#
loop_
_entity_poly.entity_id
_entity_poly.type
_entity_poly.pdbx_seq_one_letter_code
_entity_poly.pdbx_strand_id
1 'polypeptide(L)'
;ASDFRKEAGYSRLLYAPAVEPSDMPILAYLGVDVFDDLNVELRSATSWALDDGSWTKVNTKTKDLQSQNREELERWLLKIRTSIMNGTLRELVEMTSLHNPRVAQILHHSTSLLIEKGARRNIMIRANNLSLENPSVVDFQHRLSDYVPPAKNMVLLVLPCSARKPYFKSSSHKRFYNTIKEVDNYLALHIVSVTSPLGLVPRELEFCYPAAHYDIAVTGDWSASEVQMLREQFSRLEPEKHYLKAIVHAGSSSKIITELLRERKVDTIDTEAEKPSSFEGLEILQEVTRTAIAEIPVLSSKDRAKGEAIGL
;
A
#
# COMPACT_ATOMS: atom_id res chain seq x y z
N ALA A 1 15.30 17.18 11.14
CA ALA A 1 14.01 17.83 10.78
C ALA A 1 12.94 17.54 11.82
N SER A 2 12.58 16.27 12.05
CA SER A 2 11.58 15.87 13.05
C SER A 2 11.82 16.45 14.46
N ASP A 3 13.04 16.31 14.99
CA ASP A 3 13.36 16.81 16.33
C ASP A 3 13.20 18.33 16.43
N PHE A 4 13.72 19.05 15.43
CA PHE A 4 13.52 20.50 15.33
C PHE A 4 12.04 20.89 15.19
N ARG A 5 11.22 20.11 14.47
CA ARG A 5 9.77 20.34 14.40
C ARG A 5 9.11 20.17 15.75
N LYS A 6 9.52 19.15 16.51
CA LYS A 6 9.01 18.89 17.86
C LYS A 6 9.41 20.00 18.83
N GLU A 7 10.64 20.49 18.74
CA GLU A 7 11.16 21.59 19.57
C GLU A 7 10.53 22.95 19.21
N ALA A 8 10.43 23.27 17.92
CA ALA A 8 9.92 24.54 17.44
C ALA A 8 8.38 24.64 17.49
N GLY A 9 7.69 23.51 17.49
CA GLY A 9 6.24 23.41 17.33
C GLY A 9 5.78 23.61 15.87
N TYR A 10 4.46 23.54 15.67
CA TYR A 10 3.85 23.62 14.34
C TYR A 10 3.52 25.04 13.87
N SER A 11 3.70 26.05 14.72
CA SER A 11 3.43 27.46 14.40
C SER A 11 4.66 28.22 13.89
N ARG A 12 5.83 27.59 13.87
CA ARG A 12 7.10 28.19 13.42
C ARG A 12 7.55 27.54 12.12
N LEU A 13 8.18 28.34 11.26
CA LEU A 13 8.79 27.84 10.03
C LEU A 13 10.14 27.17 10.34
N LEU A 14 10.41 26.03 9.72
CA LEU A 14 11.70 25.37 9.71
C LEU A 14 12.45 25.70 8.42
N TYR A 15 13.60 26.34 8.59
CA TYR A 15 14.51 26.69 7.52
C TYR A 15 15.67 25.69 7.45
N ALA A 16 15.94 25.16 6.26
CA ALA A 16 17.11 24.35 5.97
C ALA A 16 18.02 25.08 4.97
N PRO A 17 19.22 25.51 5.38
CA PRO A 17 20.10 26.26 4.51
C PRO A 17 20.80 25.37 3.49
N ALA A 18 21.10 25.92 2.31
CA ALA A 18 21.96 25.31 1.29
C ALA A 18 21.57 23.86 0.91
N VAL A 19 20.27 23.58 0.83
CA VAL A 19 19.76 22.25 0.46
C VAL A 19 19.93 22.01 -1.04
N GLU A 20 20.43 20.84 -1.42
CA GLU A 20 20.48 20.44 -2.82
C GLU A 20 19.04 20.27 -3.37
N PRO A 21 18.69 20.82 -4.55
CA PRO A 21 17.33 20.76 -5.07
C PRO A 21 16.72 19.34 -5.09
N SER A 22 17.50 18.31 -5.44
CA SER A 22 17.07 16.90 -5.41
C SER A 22 16.72 16.36 -4.01
N ASP A 23 17.26 16.96 -2.93
CA ASP A 23 16.96 16.59 -1.54
C ASP A 23 15.73 17.37 -1.00
N MET A 24 15.30 18.46 -1.66
CA MET A 24 14.19 19.31 -1.19
C MET A 24 12.86 18.55 -1.03
N PRO A 25 12.42 17.65 -1.94
CA PRO A 25 11.14 16.96 -1.77
C PRO A 25 11.06 16.12 -0.51
N ILE A 26 12.11 15.36 -0.18
CA ILE A 26 12.13 14.51 1.02
C ILE A 26 12.19 15.36 2.29
N LEU A 27 12.93 16.47 2.28
CA LEU A 27 12.98 17.38 3.41
C LEU A 27 11.65 18.11 3.63
N ALA A 28 10.98 18.52 2.55
CA ALA A 28 9.61 19.06 2.62
C ALA A 28 8.64 18.01 3.17
N TYR A 29 8.78 16.74 2.75
CA TYR A 29 7.95 15.64 3.25
C TYR A 29 8.17 15.37 4.74
N LEU A 30 9.38 15.62 5.24
CA LEU A 30 9.75 15.57 6.65
C LEU A 30 9.44 16.88 7.41
N GLY A 31 8.76 17.83 6.77
CA GLY A 31 8.25 19.05 7.40
C GLY A 31 9.23 20.21 7.46
N VAL A 32 10.20 20.32 6.54
CA VAL A 32 10.95 21.57 6.30
C VAL A 32 10.09 22.53 5.47
N ASP A 33 10.05 23.81 5.84
CA ASP A 33 9.16 24.80 5.19
C ASP A 33 9.89 25.75 4.25
N VAL A 34 11.14 26.11 4.57
CA VAL A 34 11.90 27.14 3.86
C VAL A 34 13.24 26.58 3.41
N PHE A 35 13.56 26.85 2.14
CA PHE A 35 14.84 26.58 1.51
C PHE A 35 15.40 27.90 0.94
N ASP A 36 16.71 28.07 0.95
CA ASP A 36 17.38 29.15 0.24
C ASP A 36 17.86 28.73 -1.16
N ASP A 37 18.40 29.68 -1.90
CA ASP A 37 18.95 29.56 -3.23
C ASP A 37 20.50 29.59 -3.25
N LEU A 38 21.17 29.38 -2.12
CA LEU A 38 22.63 29.51 -2.04
C LEU A 38 23.35 28.56 -3.00
N ASN A 39 22.81 27.35 -3.19
CA ASN A 39 23.36 26.41 -4.17
C ASN A 39 23.24 26.91 -5.60
N VAL A 40 22.18 27.65 -5.95
CA VAL A 40 22.06 28.27 -7.27
C VAL A 40 23.20 29.26 -7.49
N GLU A 41 23.47 30.13 -6.53
CA GLU A 41 24.56 31.11 -6.63
C GLU A 41 25.93 30.42 -6.82
N LEU A 42 26.26 29.46 -5.96
CA LEU A 42 27.55 28.76 -5.98
C LEU A 42 27.75 27.89 -7.24
N ARG A 43 26.70 27.20 -7.69
CA ARG A 43 26.74 26.28 -8.83
C ARG A 43 26.76 27.04 -10.15
N SER A 44 26.01 28.14 -10.26
CA SER A 44 26.07 29.02 -11.43
C SER A 44 27.47 29.63 -11.62
N ALA A 45 28.14 30.03 -10.55
CA ALA A 45 29.50 30.57 -10.60
C ALA A 45 30.55 29.55 -11.09
N THR A 46 30.24 28.26 -10.97
CA THR A 46 31.12 27.13 -11.35
C THR A 46 30.65 26.37 -12.59
N SER A 47 29.77 26.98 -13.39
CA SER A 47 29.25 26.45 -14.66
C SER A 47 28.46 25.15 -14.53
N TRP A 48 27.54 25.08 -13.57
CA TRP A 48 26.55 24.01 -13.47
C TRP A 48 25.15 24.55 -13.76
N ALA A 49 24.42 23.86 -14.64
CA ALA A 49 23.02 24.12 -14.92
C ALA A 49 22.12 23.21 -14.06
N LEU A 50 21.04 23.77 -13.53
CA LEU A 50 19.99 23.04 -12.82
C LEU A 50 18.94 22.55 -13.81
N ASP A 51 18.55 21.29 -13.72
CA ASP A 51 17.42 20.73 -14.44
C ASP A 51 16.75 19.62 -13.62
N ASP A 52 15.42 19.71 -13.45
CA ASP A 52 14.57 18.81 -12.64
C ASP A 52 15.21 18.38 -11.30
N GLY A 53 15.82 19.33 -10.59
CA GLY A 53 16.46 19.11 -9.28
C GLY A 53 17.91 18.58 -9.32
N SER A 54 18.47 18.35 -10.50
CA SER A 54 19.83 17.81 -10.70
C SER A 54 20.78 18.81 -11.36
N TRP A 55 22.06 18.72 -11.02
CA TRP A 55 23.09 19.60 -11.58
C TRP A 55 23.86 18.93 -12.71
N THR A 56 23.95 19.61 -13.86
CA THR A 56 24.77 19.17 -15.00
C THR A 56 25.82 20.22 -15.32
N LYS A 57 27.08 19.79 -15.48
CA LYS A 57 28.18 20.71 -15.82
C LYS A 57 28.05 21.16 -17.27
N VAL A 58 28.05 22.46 -17.50
CA VAL A 58 27.96 23.06 -18.84
C VAL A 58 29.32 23.62 -19.26
N ASN A 59 29.74 23.28 -20.49
CA ASN A 59 31.02 23.72 -21.05
C ASN A 59 30.93 25.04 -21.82
N THR A 60 29.72 25.51 -22.12
CA THR A 60 29.47 26.77 -22.80
C THR A 60 29.41 27.93 -21.81
N LYS A 61 30.04 29.05 -22.17
CA LYS A 61 29.86 30.32 -21.45
C LYS A 61 28.43 30.83 -21.70
N THR A 62 27.48 30.36 -20.91
CA THR A 62 26.12 30.87 -20.91
C THR A 62 26.13 32.24 -20.25
N LYS A 63 25.90 33.31 -21.02
CA LYS A 63 25.53 34.60 -20.44
C LYS A 63 24.18 34.37 -19.75
N ASP A 64 24.14 34.58 -18.44
CA ASP A 64 22.93 34.48 -17.58
C ASP A 64 22.57 33.11 -16.99
N LEU A 65 23.55 32.23 -16.74
CA LEU A 65 23.31 30.94 -16.08
C LEU A 65 22.67 31.06 -14.69
N GLN A 66 22.94 32.15 -13.96
CA GLN A 66 22.35 32.36 -12.62
C GLN A 66 20.84 32.58 -12.68
N SER A 67 20.36 33.44 -13.58
CA SER A 67 18.92 33.68 -13.71
C SER A 67 18.21 32.43 -14.23
N GLN A 68 18.81 31.70 -15.18
CA GLN A 68 18.26 30.42 -15.66
C GLN A 68 18.11 29.40 -14.53
N ASN A 69 19.16 29.18 -13.74
CA ASN A 69 19.10 28.25 -12.61
C ASN A 69 18.08 28.68 -11.54
N ARG A 70 17.90 30.00 -11.34
CA ARG A 70 16.88 30.53 -10.43
C ARG A 70 15.47 30.24 -10.95
N GLU A 71 15.22 30.42 -12.24
CA GLU A 71 13.95 30.07 -12.86
C GLU A 71 13.66 28.56 -12.75
N GLU A 72 14.65 27.71 -12.98
CA GLU A 72 14.48 26.26 -12.82
C GLU A 72 14.24 25.86 -11.36
N LEU A 73 14.90 26.52 -10.39
CA LEU A 73 14.61 26.31 -8.97
C LEU A 73 13.17 26.69 -8.63
N GLU A 74 12.66 27.81 -9.13
CA GLU A 74 11.26 28.21 -8.92
C GLU A 74 10.27 27.21 -9.52
N ARG A 75 10.55 26.67 -10.71
CA ARG A 75 9.73 25.59 -11.31
C ARG A 75 9.75 24.33 -10.46
N TRP A 76 10.91 23.97 -9.93
CA TRP A 76 11.07 22.82 -9.04
C TRP A 76 10.28 23.01 -7.73
N LEU A 77 10.38 24.18 -7.10
CA LEU A 77 9.60 24.53 -5.91
C LEU A 77 8.09 24.52 -6.19
N LEU A 78 7.67 24.99 -7.38
CA LEU A 78 6.27 24.91 -7.80
C LEU A 78 5.79 23.46 -7.91
N LYS A 79 6.62 22.54 -8.44
CA LYS A 79 6.32 21.09 -8.52
C LYS A 79 6.14 20.50 -7.12
N ILE A 80 7.01 20.85 -6.16
CA ILE A 80 6.90 20.42 -4.76
C ILE A 80 5.62 20.95 -4.12
N ARG A 81 5.36 22.26 -4.22
CA ARG A 81 4.15 22.90 -3.67
C ARG A 81 2.87 22.30 -4.25
N THR A 82 2.83 22.09 -5.56
CA THR A 82 1.68 21.45 -6.24
C THR A 82 1.48 20.02 -5.76
N SER A 83 2.57 19.26 -5.56
CA SER A 83 2.50 17.90 -5.02
C SER A 83 2.00 17.87 -3.58
N ILE A 84 2.42 18.83 -2.75
CA ILE A 84 1.85 19.03 -1.39
C ILE A 84 0.36 19.32 -1.49
N MET A 85 -0.05 20.28 -2.32
CA MET A 85 -1.47 20.65 -2.47
C MET A 85 -2.33 19.48 -2.93
N ASN A 86 -1.82 18.64 -3.83
CA ASN A 86 -2.54 17.47 -4.36
C ASN A 86 -2.42 16.22 -3.49
N GLY A 87 -1.51 16.22 -2.51
CA GLY A 87 -1.23 15.09 -1.63
C GLY A 87 -0.25 14.07 -2.20
N THR A 88 0.30 14.33 -3.38
CA THR A 88 1.18 13.42 -4.13
C THR A 88 2.66 13.65 -3.86
N LEU A 89 3.00 14.27 -2.72
CA LEU A 89 4.40 14.56 -2.36
C LEU A 89 5.19 13.26 -2.15
N ARG A 90 4.55 12.21 -1.61
CA ARG A 90 5.19 10.90 -1.43
C ARG A 90 5.66 10.33 -2.77
N GLU A 91 4.86 10.42 -3.82
CA GLU A 91 5.22 9.94 -5.16
C GLU A 91 6.38 10.76 -5.77
N LEU A 92 6.41 12.08 -5.54
CA LEU A 92 7.54 12.91 -5.97
C LEU A 92 8.84 12.51 -5.23
N VAL A 93 8.74 12.19 -3.94
CA VAL A 93 9.87 11.70 -3.13
C VAL A 93 10.34 10.33 -3.62
N GLU A 94 9.41 9.41 -3.91
CA GLU A 94 9.73 8.10 -4.48
C GLU A 94 10.47 8.26 -5.82
N MET A 95 9.99 9.11 -6.72
CA MET A 95 10.63 9.39 -8.01
C MET A 95 12.06 9.91 -7.86
N THR A 96 12.28 10.85 -6.94
CA THR A 96 13.62 11.42 -6.70
C THR A 96 14.55 10.44 -5.98
N SER A 97 14.02 9.54 -5.16
CA SER A 97 14.80 8.50 -4.48
C SER A 97 15.47 7.50 -5.42
N LEU A 98 14.89 7.25 -6.61
CA LEU A 98 15.38 6.25 -7.57
C LEU A 98 16.82 6.53 -8.06
N HIS A 99 17.21 7.80 -8.11
CA HIS A 99 18.53 8.22 -8.61
C HIS A 99 19.35 8.96 -7.56
N ASN A 100 18.91 8.98 -6.29
CA ASN A 100 19.59 9.64 -5.19
C ASN A 100 19.64 8.69 -3.97
N PRO A 101 20.79 8.02 -3.73
CA PRO A 101 20.96 7.07 -2.63
C PRO A 101 20.71 7.68 -1.24
N ARG A 102 21.01 8.97 -1.06
CA ARG A 102 20.76 9.68 0.19
C ARG A 102 19.26 9.83 0.43
N VAL A 103 18.51 10.26 -0.59
CA VAL A 103 17.05 10.38 -0.51
C VAL A 103 16.41 9.02 -0.27
N ALA A 104 16.87 7.96 -0.95
CA ALA A 104 16.40 6.60 -0.73
C ALA A 104 16.61 6.14 0.73
N GLN A 105 17.80 6.38 1.29
CA GLN A 105 18.09 6.06 2.69
C GLN A 105 17.18 6.83 3.66
N ILE A 106 17.02 8.14 3.44
CA ILE A 106 16.15 8.98 4.29
C ILE A 106 14.69 8.51 4.20
N LEU A 107 14.21 8.20 2.99
CA LEU A 107 12.85 7.72 2.75
C LEU A 107 12.59 6.43 3.53
N HIS A 108 13.48 5.45 3.41
CA HIS A 108 13.36 4.17 4.12
C HIS A 108 13.24 4.35 5.65
N HIS A 109 14.12 5.14 6.25
CA HIS A 109 14.10 5.40 7.69
C HIS A 109 12.96 6.35 8.14
N SER A 110 12.34 7.10 7.22
CA SER A 110 11.27 8.03 7.55
C SER A 110 9.92 7.36 7.80
N THR A 111 9.69 6.15 7.29
CA THR A 111 8.36 5.52 7.27
C THR A 111 7.78 5.35 8.67
N SER A 112 8.52 4.76 9.61
CA SER A 112 8.05 4.56 10.99
C SER A 112 7.75 5.88 11.70
N LEU A 113 8.60 6.89 11.49
CA LEU A 113 8.38 8.23 12.04
C LEU A 113 7.09 8.86 11.50
N LEU A 114 6.84 8.76 10.20
CA LEU A 114 5.66 9.32 9.56
C LEU A 114 4.37 8.64 10.05
N ILE A 115 4.41 7.33 10.28
CA ILE A 115 3.32 6.59 10.92
C ILE A 115 3.08 7.09 12.34
N GLU A 116 4.13 7.22 13.16
CA GLU A 116 4.05 7.71 14.54
C GLU A 116 3.44 9.12 14.61
N LYS A 117 3.81 10.01 13.66
CA LYS A 117 3.24 11.36 13.57
C LYS A 117 1.84 11.42 12.97
N GLY A 118 1.27 10.28 12.58
CA GLY A 118 -0.06 10.21 11.98
C GLY A 118 -0.12 10.93 10.64
N ALA A 119 0.97 10.92 9.86
CA ALA A 119 1.04 11.54 8.53
C ALA A 119 0.16 10.75 7.55
N ARG A 120 -1.15 10.92 7.67
CA ARG A 120 -2.17 10.25 6.87
C ARG A 120 -2.91 11.29 6.06
N ARG A 121 -2.92 11.10 4.74
CA ARG A 121 -3.76 11.89 3.86
C ARG A 121 -4.53 10.93 2.96
N ASN A 122 -5.86 10.95 3.06
CA ASN A 122 -6.73 10.04 2.33
C ASN A 122 -6.83 10.45 0.85
N ILE A 123 -5.77 10.21 0.09
CA ILE A 123 -5.68 10.42 -1.36
C ILE A 123 -5.39 9.08 -2.06
N MET A 124 -5.78 8.99 -3.32
CA MET A 124 -5.49 7.82 -4.15
C MET A 124 -3.98 7.57 -4.23
N ILE A 125 -3.51 6.44 -3.70
CA ILE A 125 -2.11 6.01 -3.81
C ILE A 125 -1.89 5.42 -5.19
N ARG A 126 -0.96 5.98 -5.96
CA ARG A 126 -0.51 5.38 -7.23
C ARG A 126 0.62 4.42 -6.93
N ALA A 127 0.25 3.18 -6.62
CA ALA A 127 1.15 2.21 -6.06
C ALA A 127 2.16 1.69 -7.09
N ASN A 128 3.40 1.56 -6.63
CA ASN A 128 4.51 0.89 -7.27
C ASN A 128 5.30 0.10 -6.18
N ASN A 129 6.45 -0.48 -6.53
CA ASN A 129 7.25 -1.26 -5.58
C ASN A 129 7.69 -0.47 -4.33
N LEU A 130 7.99 0.83 -4.46
CA LEU A 130 8.35 1.70 -3.33
C LEU A 130 7.16 2.00 -2.42
N SER A 131 5.94 1.82 -2.92
CA SER A 131 4.72 2.04 -2.14
C SER A 131 4.46 0.94 -1.11
N LEU A 132 5.20 -0.17 -1.14
CA LEU A 132 5.21 -1.15 -0.03
C LEU A 132 5.65 -0.51 1.29
N GLU A 133 6.54 0.50 1.22
CA GLU A 133 6.99 1.28 2.37
C GLU A 133 6.18 2.57 2.58
N ASN A 134 5.03 2.74 1.92
CA ASN A 134 4.19 3.92 2.13
C ASN A 134 3.63 3.89 3.56
N PRO A 135 3.71 4.98 4.35
CA PRO A 135 3.24 5.01 5.73
C PRO A 135 1.81 4.53 5.89
N SER A 136 0.91 4.90 4.98
CA SER A 136 -0.50 4.48 5.02
C SER A 136 -0.69 3.00 4.72
N VAL A 137 0.16 2.42 3.86
CA VAL A 137 0.17 0.99 3.53
C VAL A 137 0.69 0.19 4.72
N VAL A 138 1.85 0.55 5.25
CA VAL A 138 2.48 -0.12 6.39
C VAL A 138 1.61 0.00 7.64
N ASP A 139 0.99 1.16 7.87
CA ASP A 139 0.04 1.35 8.97
C ASP A 139 -1.19 0.45 8.85
N PHE A 140 -1.78 0.33 7.65
CA PHE A 140 -2.89 -0.60 7.41
C PHE A 140 -2.47 -2.05 7.65
N GLN A 141 -1.31 -2.43 7.11
CA GLN A 141 -0.71 -3.74 7.30
C GLN A 141 -0.47 -4.07 8.78
N HIS A 142 -0.06 -3.09 9.60
CA HIS A 142 0.16 -3.27 11.03
C HIS A 142 -1.14 -3.46 11.80
N ARG A 143 -2.19 -2.70 11.45
CA ARG A 143 -3.52 -2.81 12.06
C ARG A 143 -4.16 -4.20 11.88
N LEU A 144 -3.72 -4.99 10.91
CA LEU A 144 -4.15 -6.39 10.79
C LEU A 144 -3.78 -7.24 12.01
N SER A 145 -2.73 -6.86 12.76
CA SER A 145 -2.34 -7.59 13.99
C SER A 145 -3.38 -7.45 15.11
N ASP A 146 -4.16 -6.37 15.09
CA ASP A 146 -5.23 -6.12 16.06
C ASP A 146 -6.59 -6.62 15.54
N TYR A 147 -6.64 -7.12 14.30
CA TYR A 147 -7.86 -7.59 13.67
C TYR A 147 -8.19 -9.03 14.12
N VAL A 148 -9.44 -9.24 14.54
CA VAL A 148 -9.96 -10.56 14.86
C VAL A 148 -11.07 -10.91 13.87
N PRO A 149 -11.08 -12.13 13.29
CA PRO A 149 -12.12 -12.53 12.36
C PRO A 149 -13.53 -12.45 12.99
N PRO A 150 -14.59 -12.27 12.17
CA PRO A 150 -15.96 -12.02 12.63
C PRO A 150 -16.51 -13.03 13.66
N ALA A 151 -16.10 -14.28 13.56
CA ALA A 151 -16.51 -15.36 14.44
C ALA A 151 -15.41 -16.43 14.55
N LYS A 152 -15.53 -17.30 15.55
CA LYS A 152 -14.65 -18.47 15.70
C LYS A 152 -15.04 -19.57 14.72
N ASN A 153 -14.11 -20.49 14.47
CA ASN A 153 -14.35 -21.72 13.69
C ASN A 153 -14.80 -21.45 12.24
N MET A 154 -14.46 -20.28 11.69
CA MET A 154 -14.75 -19.94 10.31
C MET A 154 -13.79 -20.66 9.36
N VAL A 155 -14.17 -20.70 8.08
CA VAL A 155 -13.30 -21.09 6.98
C VAL A 155 -12.81 -19.83 6.27
N LEU A 156 -11.49 -19.70 6.14
CA LEU A 156 -10.88 -18.58 5.40
C LEU A 156 -11.12 -18.80 3.91
N LEU A 157 -11.75 -17.85 3.22
CA LEU A 157 -11.86 -17.84 1.77
C LEU A 157 -10.98 -16.71 1.22
N VAL A 158 -9.88 -17.10 0.55
CA VAL A 158 -8.98 -16.14 -0.09
C VAL A 158 -9.40 -15.89 -1.54
N LEU A 159 -9.67 -14.64 -1.87
CA LEU A 159 -10.08 -14.18 -3.21
C LEU A 159 -9.03 -13.25 -3.83
N PRO A 160 -8.98 -13.09 -5.17
CA PRO A 160 -8.12 -12.10 -5.78
C PRO A 160 -8.70 -10.69 -5.57
N CYS A 161 -7.84 -9.69 -5.61
CA CYS A 161 -8.26 -8.29 -5.72
C CYS A 161 -9.07 -8.01 -7.01
N SER A 162 -9.63 -6.81 -7.10
CA SER A 162 -10.31 -6.32 -8.28
C SER A 162 -9.95 -4.87 -8.59
N ALA A 163 -9.96 -4.49 -9.87
CA ALA A 163 -9.66 -3.12 -10.29
C ALA A 163 -10.61 -2.10 -9.66
N ARG A 164 -11.90 -2.43 -9.57
CA ARG A 164 -12.91 -1.61 -8.90
C ARG A 164 -12.87 -1.86 -7.39
N LYS A 165 -12.57 -0.81 -6.62
CA LYS A 165 -12.64 -0.81 -5.15
C LYS A 165 -13.85 0.01 -4.66
N PRO A 166 -14.42 -0.29 -3.48
CA PRO A 166 -14.21 -1.50 -2.69
C PRO A 166 -14.62 -2.76 -3.47
N TYR A 167 -13.91 -3.87 -3.26
CA TYR A 167 -13.96 -5.03 -4.15
C TYR A 167 -15.35 -5.63 -4.26
N PHE A 168 -16.13 -5.68 -3.18
CA PHE A 168 -17.50 -6.22 -3.21
C PHE A 168 -18.43 -5.51 -4.22
N LYS A 169 -18.09 -4.29 -4.68
CA LYS A 169 -18.85 -3.57 -5.74
C LYS A 169 -18.45 -3.99 -7.15
N SER A 170 -17.35 -4.71 -7.32
CA SER A 170 -16.84 -5.20 -8.60
C SER A 170 -17.71 -6.34 -9.17
N SER A 171 -17.67 -6.51 -10.49
CA SER A 171 -18.40 -7.59 -11.16
C SER A 171 -17.93 -8.97 -10.73
N SER A 172 -16.62 -9.19 -10.58
CA SER A 172 -16.05 -10.46 -10.14
C SER A 172 -16.50 -10.84 -8.73
N HIS A 173 -16.38 -9.91 -7.77
CA HIS A 173 -16.77 -10.18 -6.37
C HIS A 173 -18.28 -10.34 -6.19
N LYS A 174 -19.11 -9.64 -6.98
CA LYS A 174 -20.55 -9.91 -7.00
C LYS A 174 -20.85 -11.34 -7.47
N ARG A 175 -20.12 -11.83 -8.48
CA ARG A 175 -20.26 -13.21 -8.95
C ARG A 175 -19.83 -14.22 -7.89
N PHE A 176 -18.64 -14.04 -7.28
CA PHE A 176 -18.20 -14.89 -6.16
C PHE A 176 -19.23 -14.94 -5.05
N TYR A 177 -19.72 -13.77 -4.61
CA TYR A 177 -20.68 -13.68 -3.53
C TYR A 177 -22.01 -14.34 -3.86
N ASN A 178 -22.52 -14.18 -5.08
CA ASN A 178 -23.76 -14.84 -5.50
C ASN A 178 -23.61 -16.36 -5.48
N THR A 179 -22.49 -16.88 -6.00
CA THR A 179 -22.19 -18.32 -6.04
C THR A 179 -22.06 -18.92 -4.64
N ILE A 180 -21.31 -18.31 -3.73
CA ILE A 180 -21.17 -18.84 -2.36
C ILE A 180 -22.46 -18.75 -1.56
N LYS A 181 -23.33 -17.77 -1.84
CA LYS A 181 -24.62 -17.61 -1.14
C LYS A 181 -25.60 -18.75 -1.44
N GLU A 182 -25.40 -19.48 -2.53
CA GLU A 182 -26.17 -20.68 -2.88
C GLU A 182 -25.76 -21.92 -2.07
N VAL A 183 -24.65 -21.84 -1.32
CA VAL A 183 -24.19 -22.91 -0.44
C VAL A 183 -24.79 -22.72 0.96
N ASP A 184 -25.35 -23.80 1.52
CA ASP A 184 -25.82 -23.79 2.90
C ASP A 184 -24.67 -23.45 3.86
N ASN A 185 -24.97 -22.69 4.92
CA ASN A 185 -23.97 -22.21 5.88
C ASN A 185 -22.85 -21.32 5.29
N TYR A 186 -23.07 -20.61 4.16
CA TYR A 186 -22.07 -19.69 3.59
C TYR A 186 -21.55 -18.60 4.57
N LEU A 187 -22.29 -18.30 5.64
CA LEU A 187 -21.86 -17.39 6.71
C LEU A 187 -20.69 -17.95 7.53
N ALA A 188 -20.35 -19.23 7.40
CA ALA A 188 -19.12 -19.82 7.93
C ALA A 188 -17.85 -19.31 7.21
N LEU A 189 -17.98 -18.70 6.04
CA LEU A 189 -16.85 -18.17 5.27
C LEU A 189 -16.45 -16.77 5.74
N HIS A 190 -15.15 -16.58 5.94
CA HIS A 190 -14.56 -15.26 6.11
C HIS A 190 -13.77 -14.88 4.85
N ILE A 191 -14.19 -13.82 4.18
CA ILE A 191 -13.64 -13.42 2.88
C ILE A 191 -12.48 -12.46 3.11
N VAL A 192 -11.30 -12.85 2.63
CA VAL A 192 -10.10 -12.01 2.65
C VAL A 192 -9.56 -11.93 1.22
N SER A 193 -9.42 -10.71 0.70
CA SER A 193 -8.83 -10.49 -0.61
C SER A 193 -7.32 -10.34 -0.51
N VAL A 194 -6.59 -10.90 -1.48
CA VAL A 194 -5.14 -10.70 -1.60
C VAL A 194 -4.80 -9.64 -2.65
N THR A 195 -3.89 -8.71 -2.32
CA THR A 195 -3.49 -7.60 -3.19
C THR A 195 -2.11 -7.05 -2.88
N SER A 196 -1.56 -6.26 -3.79
CA SER A 196 -0.38 -5.41 -3.56
C SER A 196 -0.83 -3.95 -3.68
N PRO A 197 -0.31 -3.01 -2.84
CA PRO A 197 0.75 -3.20 -1.85
C PRO A 197 0.25 -3.62 -0.46
N LEU A 198 -1.05 -3.84 -0.26
CA LEU A 198 -1.63 -4.01 1.09
C LEU A 198 -1.48 -5.40 1.68
N GLY A 199 -1.34 -6.42 0.85
CA GLY A 199 -1.33 -7.82 1.26
C GLY A 199 -2.72 -8.38 1.45
N LEU A 200 -3.19 -8.45 2.69
CA LEU A 200 -4.49 -9.04 3.03
C LEU A 200 -5.51 -7.96 3.35
N VAL A 201 -6.68 -8.05 2.72
CA VAL A 201 -7.79 -7.12 2.92
C VAL A 201 -9.04 -7.92 3.28
N PRO A 202 -9.34 -8.09 4.58
CA PRO A 202 -10.64 -8.58 5.04
C PRO A 202 -11.78 -7.74 4.45
N ARG A 203 -12.90 -8.39 4.15
CA ARG A 203 -14.05 -7.74 3.48
C ARG A 203 -14.59 -6.54 4.27
N GLU A 204 -14.55 -6.64 5.60
CA GLU A 204 -14.96 -5.63 6.57
C GLU A 204 -14.11 -4.35 6.43
N LEU A 205 -12.84 -4.49 6.04
CA LEU A 205 -11.88 -3.39 5.90
C LEU A 205 -11.82 -2.79 4.49
N GLU A 206 -12.58 -3.30 3.52
CA GLU A 206 -12.48 -2.88 2.11
C GLU A 206 -12.77 -1.39 1.88
N PHE A 207 -13.58 -0.77 2.75
CA PHE A 207 -13.90 0.66 2.67
C PHE A 207 -12.85 1.55 3.33
N CYS A 208 -12.02 0.99 4.20
CA CYS A 208 -11.04 1.75 4.95
C CYS A 208 -9.95 2.28 4.02
N TYR A 209 -9.35 3.40 4.40
CA TYR A 209 -8.14 3.86 3.76
C TYR A 209 -6.94 3.00 4.21
N PRO A 210 -6.04 2.58 3.30
CA PRO A 210 -6.01 2.82 1.85
C PRO A 210 -6.66 1.73 0.98
N ALA A 211 -7.31 0.70 1.54
CA ALA A 211 -7.93 -0.41 0.79
C ALA A 211 -8.89 0.02 -0.33
N ALA A 212 -9.67 1.09 -0.12
CA ALA A 212 -10.54 1.65 -1.16
C ALA A 212 -9.84 2.65 -2.12
N HIS A 213 -8.60 3.04 -1.87
CA HIS A 213 -7.96 4.24 -2.43
C HIS A 213 -6.52 3.98 -2.90
N TYR A 214 -6.30 2.91 -3.65
CA TYR A 214 -5.05 2.70 -4.36
C TYR A 214 -5.30 2.22 -5.80
N ASP A 215 -4.34 2.52 -6.67
CA ASP A 215 -4.26 2.03 -8.03
C ASP A 215 -2.91 1.38 -8.26
N ILE A 216 -2.89 0.25 -8.96
CA ILE A 216 -1.66 -0.54 -9.20
C ILE A 216 -1.79 -1.28 -10.52
N ALA A 217 -0.68 -1.40 -11.24
CA ALA A 217 -0.60 -2.27 -12.41
C ALA A 217 -0.60 -3.74 -11.98
N VAL A 218 -1.48 -4.55 -12.57
CA VAL A 218 -1.53 -5.99 -12.32
C VAL A 218 -0.65 -6.68 -13.34
N THR A 219 0.52 -7.15 -12.92
CA THR A 219 1.47 -7.91 -13.75
C THR A 219 1.16 -9.41 -13.77
N GLY A 220 0.52 -9.92 -12.71
CA GLY A 220 0.29 -11.34 -12.49
C GLY A 220 1.44 -12.05 -11.77
N ASP A 221 2.60 -11.40 -11.68
CA ASP A 221 3.80 -11.89 -10.99
C ASP A 221 3.99 -11.19 -9.65
N TRP A 222 4.38 -11.96 -8.63
CA TRP A 222 4.67 -11.46 -7.29
C TRP A 222 6.18 -11.36 -7.09
N SER A 223 6.69 -10.16 -6.82
CA SER A 223 8.09 -9.94 -6.48
C SER A 223 8.42 -10.50 -5.10
N ALA A 224 9.71 -10.81 -4.85
CA ALA A 224 10.15 -11.35 -3.55
C ALA A 224 9.74 -10.46 -2.35
N SER A 225 9.76 -9.14 -2.52
CA SER A 225 9.30 -8.20 -1.49
C SER A 225 7.80 -8.31 -1.23
N GLU A 226 6.98 -8.50 -2.26
CA GLU A 226 5.53 -8.69 -2.08
C GLU A 226 5.22 -10.06 -1.47
N VAL A 227 5.96 -11.10 -1.83
CA VAL A 227 5.86 -12.43 -1.17
C VAL A 227 6.19 -12.32 0.31
N GLN A 228 7.26 -11.60 0.65
CA GLN A 228 7.65 -11.38 2.04
C GLN A 228 6.58 -10.59 2.79
N MET A 229 6.03 -9.54 2.18
CA MET A 229 4.91 -8.79 2.74
C MET A 229 3.70 -9.68 3.01
N LEU A 230 3.31 -10.57 2.07
CA LEU A 230 2.21 -11.52 2.29
C LEU A 230 2.50 -12.49 3.43
N ARG A 231 3.72 -13.01 3.53
CA ARG A 231 4.15 -13.89 4.62
C ARG A 231 3.99 -13.20 5.98
N GLU A 232 4.37 -11.93 6.08
CA GLU A 232 4.18 -11.16 7.31
C GLU A 232 2.71 -10.85 7.58
N GLN A 233 1.89 -10.57 6.56
CA GLN A 233 0.45 -10.35 6.74
C GLN A 233 -0.27 -11.61 7.23
N PHE A 234 0.05 -12.79 6.71
CA PHE A 234 -0.47 -14.04 7.28
C PHE A 234 0.03 -14.28 8.70
N SER A 235 1.25 -13.83 9.03
CA SER A 235 1.74 -13.89 10.41
C SER A 235 0.99 -12.98 11.36
N ARG A 236 0.48 -11.83 10.88
CA ARG A 236 -0.37 -10.92 11.65
C ARG A 236 -1.81 -11.43 11.79
N LEU A 237 -2.36 -12.04 10.73
CA LEU A 237 -3.71 -12.61 10.74
C LEU A 237 -3.83 -13.91 11.55
N GLU A 238 -2.71 -14.62 11.78
CA GLU A 238 -2.62 -15.87 12.53
C GLU A 238 -3.68 -16.92 12.12
N PRO A 239 -3.77 -17.28 10.82
CA PRO A 239 -4.86 -18.09 10.31
C PRO A 239 -4.96 -19.47 10.97
N GLU A 240 -3.84 -20.04 11.40
CA GLU A 240 -3.76 -21.32 12.12
C GLU A 240 -4.43 -21.30 13.49
N LYS A 241 -4.68 -20.12 14.07
CA LYS A 241 -5.37 -19.96 15.35
C LYS A 241 -6.86 -19.64 15.17
N HIS A 242 -7.21 -19.01 14.06
CA HIS A 242 -8.53 -18.41 13.89
C HIS A 242 -9.45 -19.16 12.93
N TYR A 243 -8.91 -19.96 12.01
CA TYR A 243 -9.70 -20.71 11.02
C TYR A 243 -9.50 -22.21 11.15
N LEU A 244 -10.55 -22.96 10.83
CA LEU A 244 -10.48 -24.42 10.79
C LEU A 244 -9.74 -24.93 9.55
N LYS A 245 -9.90 -24.22 8.44
CA LYS A 245 -9.25 -24.46 7.15
C LYS A 245 -9.33 -23.22 6.27
N ALA A 246 -8.62 -23.26 5.13
CA ALA A 246 -8.62 -22.24 4.12
C ALA A 246 -9.00 -22.79 2.74
N ILE A 247 -9.74 -22.00 1.98
CA ILE A 247 -10.04 -22.20 0.57
C ILE A 247 -9.33 -21.08 -0.19
N VAL A 248 -8.48 -21.44 -1.15
CA VAL A 248 -7.77 -20.49 -1.99
C VAL A 248 -8.39 -20.48 -3.38
N HIS A 249 -8.97 -19.34 -3.75
CA HIS A 249 -9.60 -19.12 -5.04
C HIS A 249 -9.08 -17.82 -5.63
N ALA A 250 -7.76 -17.76 -5.86
CA ALA A 250 -7.01 -16.52 -6.09
C ALA A 250 -6.33 -16.42 -7.47
N GLY A 251 -6.69 -17.27 -8.43
CA GLY A 251 -6.19 -17.20 -9.81
C GLY A 251 -4.68 -17.41 -9.87
N SER A 252 -3.96 -16.51 -10.54
CA SER A 252 -2.49 -16.57 -10.61
C SER A 252 -1.79 -16.53 -9.25
N SER A 253 -2.48 -16.03 -8.21
CA SER A 253 -1.94 -15.96 -6.85
C SER A 253 -2.20 -17.25 -6.04
N SER A 254 -2.99 -18.20 -6.55
CA SER A 254 -3.40 -19.39 -5.80
C SER A 254 -2.21 -20.17 -5.26
N LYS A 255 -1.25 -20.51 -6.12
CA LYS A 255 -0.07 -21.30 -5.74
C LYS A 255 0.70 -20.70 -4.56
N ILE A 256 1.02 -19.41 -4.65
CA ILE A 256 1.83 -18.75 -3.62
C ILE A 256 1.08 -18.61 -2.30
N ILE A 257 -0.22 -18.32 -2.34
CA ILE A 257 -1.05 -18.23 -1.14
C ILE A 257 -1.21 -19.60 -0.47
N THR A 258 -1.41 -20.64 -1.27
CA THR A 258 -1.48 -22.02 -0.79
C THR A 258 -0.17 -22.44 -0.12
N GLU A 259 0.98 -22.11 -0.70
CA GLU A 259 2.30 -22.36 -0.09
C GLU A 259 2.44 -21.64 1.26
N LEU A 260 2.15 -20.34 1.33
CA LEU A 260 2.25 -19.54 2.56
C LEU A 260 1.30 -20.03 3.68
N LEU A 261 0.09 -20.46 3.35
CA LEU A 261 -0.84 -21.02 4.34
C LEU A 261 -0.39 -22.41 4.85
N ARG A 262 0.17 -23.24 3.97
CA ARG A 262 0.73 -24.55 4.33
C ARG A 262 1.99 -24.43 5.19
N GLU A 263 2.86 -23.44 4.95
CA GLU A 263 3.99 -23.11 5.84
C GLU A 263 3.53 -22.90 7.29
N ARG A 264 2.32 -22.37 7.46
CA ARG A 264 1.68 -22.14 8.77
C ARG A 264 0.83 -23.30 9.28
N LYS A 265 0.83 -24.45 8.58
CA LYS A 265 0.09 -25.66 8.93
C LYS A 265 -1.44 -25.49 8.93
N VAL A 266 -1.96 -24.59 8.09
CA VAL A 266 -3.41 -24.45 7.87
C VAL A 266 -3.85 -25.52 6.87
N ASP A 267 -4.89 -26.29 7.21
CA ASP A 267 -5.56 -27.18 6.24
C ASP A 267 -6.08 -26.35 5.07
N THR A 268 -5.52 -26.53 3.88
CA THR A 268 -5.70 -25.59 2.76
C THR A 268 -6.07 -26.33 1.49
N ILE A 269 -7.22 -25.94 0.92
CA ILE A 269 -7.75 -26.45 -0.34
C ILE A 269 -7.56 -25.35 -1.40
N ASP A 270 -6.78 -25.63 -2.43
CA ASP A 270 -6.68 -24.77 -3.61
C ASP A 270 -7.75 -25.18 -4.62
N THR A 271 -8.48 -24.20 -5.15
CA THR A 271 -9.45 -24.44 -6.22
C THR A 271 -8.78 -24.60 -7.59
N GLU A 272 -7.51 -24.20 -7.72
CA GLU A 272 -6.72 -24.24 -8.97
C GLU A 272 -7.37 -23.51 -10.16
N ALA A 273 -8.38 -22.67 -9.90
CA ALA A 273 -9.10 -21.95 -10.94
C ALA A 273 -8.26 -20.80 -11.50
N GLU A 274 -7.69 -20.97 -12.71
CA GLU A 274 -6.89 -19.92 -13.37
C GLU A 274 -7.67 -18.63 -13.64
N LYS A 275 -8.97 -18.76 -13.97
CA LYS A 275 -9.90 -17.64 -14.17
C LYS A 275 -11.00 -17.71 -13.10
N PRO A 276 -10.75 -17.21 -11.89
CA PRO A 276 -11.66 -17.36 -10.75
C PRO A 276 -13.12 -16.99 -11.08
N SER A 277 -13.34 -15.87 -11.76
CA SER A 277 -14.69 -15.38 -12.05
C SER A 277 -15.31 -15.93 -13.35
N SER A 278 -14.71 -16.94 -14.00
CA SER A 278 -15.33 -17.60 -15.17
C SER A 278 -16.52 -18.45 -14.74
N PHE A 279 -17.23 -19.07 -15.68
CA PHE A 279 -18.33 -19.98 -15.32
C PHE A 279 -17.77 -21.21 -14.58
N GLU A 280 -16.73 -21.82 -15.15
CA GLU A 280 -16.04 -23.00 -14.62
C GLU A 280 -15.39 -22.72 -13.25
N GLY A 281 -14.74 -21.55 -13.11
CA GLY A 281 -14.15 -21.15 -11.83
C GLY A 281 -15.18 -21.02 -10.71
N LEU A 282 -16.39 -20.54 -11.02
CA LEU A 282 -17.48 -20.42 -10.05
C LEU A 282 -18.09 -21.77 -9.70
N GLU A 283 -18.25 -22.69 -10.66
CA GLU A 283 -18.68 -24.07 -10.35
C GLU A 283 -17.71 -24.76 -9.40
N ILE A 284 -16.40 -24.66 -9.66
CA ILE A 284 -15.36 -25.21 -8.77
C ILE A 284 -15.42 -24.55 -7.39
N LEU A 285 -15.53 -23.21 -7.33
CA LEU A 285 -15.66 -22.49 -6.07
C LEU A 285 -16.87 -22.99 -5.27
N GLN A 286 -18.02 -23.18 -5.92
CA GLN A 286 -19.24 -23.65 -5.27
C GLN A 286 -19.06 -25.06 -4.68
N GLU A 287 -18.52 -25.99 -5.46
CA GLU A 287 -18.37 -27.39 -5.05
C GLU A 287 -17.36 -27.56 -3.92
N VAL A 288 -16.20 -26.90 -4.05
CA VAL A 288 -15.17 -26.90 -3.00
C VAL A 288 -15.70 -26.25 -1.72
N THR A 289 -16.43 -25.14 -1.86
CA THR A 289 -17.04 -24.46 -0.71
C THR A 289 -18.05 -25.37 -0.01
N ARG A 290 -18.96 -26.00 -0.76
CA ARG A 290 -19.97 -26.93 -0.24
C ARG A 290 -19.33 -28.07 0.56
N THR A 291 -18.28 -28.67 0.02
CA THR A 291 -17.55 -29.76 0.68
C THR A 291 -16.81 -29.26 1.92
N ALA A 292 -16.10 -28.13 1.82
CA ALA A 292 -15.27 -27.61 2.89
C ALA A 292 -16.06 -27.17 4.13
N ILE A 293 -17.29 -26.67 3.95
CA ILE A 293 -18.13 -26.14 5.04
C ILE A 293 -19.19 -27.11 5.57
N ALA A 294 -19.31 -28.32 4.99
CA ALA A 294 -20.33 -29.30 5.35
C ALA A 294 -20.28 -29.72 6.84
N GLU A 295 -19.08 -29.80 7.43
CA GLU A 295 -18.86 -30.21 8.82
C GLU A 295 -18.62 -29.02 9.77
N ILE A 296 -18.76 -27.79 9.28
CA ILE A 296 -18.49 -26.58 10.05
C ILE A 296 -19.75 -26.17 10.81
N PRO A 297 -19.64 -25.75 12.08
CA PRO A 297 -20.78 -25.26 12.85
C PRO A 297 -21.58 -24.18 12.09
N VAL A 298 -22.91 -24.24 12.19
CA VAL A 298 -23.78 -23.26 11.54
C VAL A 298 -23.58 -21.90 12.20
N LEU A 299 -23.22 -20.88 11.40
CA LEU A 299 -23.10 -19.50 11.86
C LEU A 299 -24.27 -18.66 11.36
N SER A 300 -24.85 -17.86 12.26
CA SER A 300 -25.87 -16.86 11.94
C SER A 300 -25.26 -15.47 11.79
N SER A 301 -26.03 -14.54 11.23
CA SER A 301 -25.64 -13.13 11.18
C SER A 301 -25.41 -12.53 12.57
N LYS A 302 -26.13 -13.03 13.60
CA LYS A 302 -25.97 -12.57 14.99
C LYS A 302 -24.60 -12.96 15.56
N ASP A 303 -24.09 -14.13 15.18
CA ASP A 303 -22.79 -14.62 15.65
C ASP A 303 -21.64 -13.79 15.08
N ARG A 304 -21.80 -13.26 13.85
CA ARG A 304 -20.81 -12.45 13.14
C ARG A 304 -20.86 -10.97 13.51
N ALA A 305 -22.06 -10.43 13.75
CA ALA A 305 -22.30 -8.99 13.84
C ALA A 305 -21.37 -8.26 14.83
N LYS A 306 -21.06 -8.89 15.97
CA LYS A 306 -20.16 -8.30 16.97
C LYS A 306 -18.72 -8.23 16.46
N GLY A 307 -18.22 -9.27 15.80
CA GLY A 307 -16.85 -9.28 15.26
C GLY A 307 -16.71 -8.36 14.05
N GLU A 308 -17.70 -8.33 13.16
CA GLU A 308 -17.73 -7.41 12.01
C GLU A 308 -17.73 -5.95 12.47
N ALA A 309 -18.43 -5.62 13.55
CA ALA A 309 -18.44 -4.27 14.12
C ALA A 309 -17.14 -3.89 14.83
N ILE A 310 -16.40 -4.86 15.39
CA ILE A 310 -15.07 -4.61 16.01
C ILE A 310 -14.01 -4.37 14.93
N GLY A 311 -14.15 -5.02 13.77
CA GLY A 311 -13.23 -4.84 12.65
C GLY A 311 -13.28 -3.45 12.01
N LEU A 312 -14.41 -2.72 12.12
CA LEU A 312 -14.62 -1.38 11.55
C LEU A 312 -14.15 -0.25 12.48
#